data_AF-A0A369TM47-F1
#
_entry.id   AF-A0A369TM47-F1
#
_cell.length_a   1.000
_cell.length_b   1.000
_cell.length_c   1.000
_cell.angle_alpha   90.00
_cell.angle_beta   90.00
_cell.angle_gamma   90.00
#
_symmetry.space_group_name_H-M   'P 1'
#
loop_
_entity.id
_entity.type
_entity.pdbx_description
1 polymer ?
#
loop_
_entity_poly.entity_id
_entity_poly.type
_entity_poly.pdbx_seq_one_letter_code
_entity_poly.pdbx_strand_id
1 'polypeptide(L)'
;MDGKIDTPTDTFIQVAEVWVPKDDVLVYAAGDTNGLGAFEEASRGTRFAKGEGLPGKAWAEARPVVLKGFDGSYFKRTEVAKEAGLSAAVAVPVFDGDTLKAVLVVLCGDDAERIGAIEVWTANRDGLLMLDDGYYGAAEEFAFVSQHTCFPRGQGLPGGVWAADAPILMRDLGSGYKFVRASAAGKAGLTSGIGLPVRVPGGTPYVLTLLSALGTPIARRFEVWAVKRGGKAVLIDGVCEREGALWRDDGDGTRAEAPKAEAWKGPVGQVLGTGLPVVQRGAGGLPAGYGAFVGLPSYGGGAMTHIVAWYI
;
A
#
# COMPACT_ATOMS: atom_id res chain seq x y z
N MET A 1 -31.45 -26.47 -0.31
CA MET A 1 -30.11 -26.01 -0.71
C MET A 1 -29.94 -24.66 -0.08
N ASP A 2 -29.43 -24.66 1.14
CA ASP A 2 -29.25 -23.43 1.92
C ASP A 2 -28.03 -22.70 1.36
N GLY A 3 -28.28 -21.63 0.61
CA GLY A 3 -27.25 -20.70 0.19
C GLY A 3 -26.71 -20.03 1.45
N LYS A 4 -25.54 -20.49 1.92
CA LYS A 4 -24.69 -19.69 2.80
C LYS A 4 -24.46 -18.36 2.09
N ILE A 5 -25.03 -17.30 2.65
CA ILE A 5 -24.66 -15.93 2.31
C ILE A 5 -23.20 -15.83 2.74
N ASP A 6 -22.30 -15.89 1.75
CA ASP A 6 -20.87 -15.73 1.96
C ASP A 6 -20.66 -14.33 2.53
N THR A 7 -20.41 -14.26 3.83
CA THR A 7 -20.15 -12.97 4.50
C THR A 7 -18.78 -12.55 4.03
N PRO A 8 -18.61 -11.39 3.37
CA PRO A 8 -17.32 -11.04 2.79
C PRO A 8 -16.24 -11.05 3.89
N THR A 9 -15.22 -11.88 3.74
CA THR A 9 -14.06 -11.87 4.63
C THR A 9 -13.44 -10.47 4.62
N ASP A 10 -13.12 -9.92 5.79
CA ASP A 10 -12.44 -8.62 5.88
C ASP A 10 -11.13 -8.65 5.08
N THR A 11 -10.79 -7.53 4.47
CA THR A 11 -9.46 -7.37 3.86
C THR A 11 -8.37 -7.39 4.92
N PHE A 12 -7.16 -7.75 4.51
CA PHE A 12 -6.00 -7.74 5.41
C PHE A 12 -5.70 -6.31 5.91
N ILE A 13 -5.83 -5.30 5.06
CA ILE A 13 -5.84 -3.90 5.50
C ILE A 13 -7.19 -3.62 6.17
N GLN A 14 -7.15 -3.17 7.42
CA GLN A 14 -8.35 -2.79 8.18
C GLN A 14 -8.37 -1.31 8.54
N VAL A 15 -7.20 -0.68 8.67
CA VAL A 15 -7.11 0.74 9.01
C VAL A 15 -6.12 1.44 8.10
N ALA A 16 -6.46 2.67 7.69
CA ALA A 16 -5.54 3.58 7.05
C ALA A 16 -5.60 4.96 7.73
N GLU A 17 -4.45 5.53 8.07
CA GLU A 17 -4.31 6.82 8.75
C GLU A 17 -3.33 7.71 7.97
N VAL A 18 -3.66 8.98 7.80
CA VAL A 18 -2.79 9.99 7.20
C VAL A 18 -2.33 10.93 8.28
N TRP A 19 -1.02 11.02 8.43
CA TRP A 19 -0.34 11.88 9.39
C TRP A 19 0.45 12.96 8.64
N VAL A 20 0.23 14.23 8.97
CA VAL A 20 0.90 15.35 8.29
C VAL A 20 1.78 16.13 9.26
N PRO A 21 2.95 16.64 8.82
CA PRO A 21 3.79 17.46 9.68
C PRO A 21 3.13 18.81 9.97
N LYS A 22 3.10 19.19 11.24
CA LYS A 22 2.64 20.48 11.75
C LYS A 22 3.40 20.81 13.04
N ASP A 23 4.13 21.91 13.05
CA ASP A 23 4.87 22.41 14.22
C ASP A 23 5.80 21.32 14.82
N ASP A 24 6.69 20.76 13.99
CA ASP A 24 7.68 19.71 14.33
C ASP A 24 7.14 18.36 14.84
N VAL A 25 5.84 18.14 14.72
CA VAL A 25 5.21 16.84 15.02
C VAL A 25 4.27 16.42 13.89
N LEU A 26 4.00 15.13 13.80
CA LEU A 26 2.96 14.58 12.95
C LEU A 26 1.61 14.65 13.67
N VAL A 27 0.59 15.15 12.97
CA VAL A 27 -0.80 15.25 13.44
C VAL A 27 -1.73 14.45 12.55
N TYR A 28 -2.80 13.90 13.14
CA TYR A 28 -3.81 13.16 12.40
C TYR A 28 -4.54 14.10 11.42
N ALA A 29 -4.52 13.77 10.13
CA ALA A 29 -5.21 14.53 9.08
C ALA A 29 -6.51 13.84 8.64
N ALA A 30 -6.45 12.53 8.42
CA ALA A 30 -7.57 11.73 7.94
C ALA A 30 -7.34 10.24 8.25
N GLY A 31 -8.37 9.44 8.15
CA GLY A 31 -8.25 7.99 8.25
C GLY A 31 -9.59 7.28 8.14
N ASP A 32 -9.50 5.97 7.93
CA ASP A 32 -10.61 5.01 7.97
C ASP A 32 -10.19 3.89 8.92
N THR A 33 -10.93 3.73 10.00
CA THR A 33 -10.68 2.73 11.05
C THR A 33 -11.59 1.52 10.92
N ASN A 34 -12.30 1.36 9.81
CA ASN A 34 -13.29 0.30 9.61
C ASN A 34 -14.35 0.22 10.73
N GLY A 35 -14.63 1.32 11.44
CA GLY A 35 -15.65 1.38 12.51
C GLY A 35 -15.11 1.05 13.90
N LEU A 36 -13.78 0.92 14.04
CA LEU A 36 -13.07 0.73 15.31
C LEU A 36 -13.00 2.08 16.06
N GLY A 37 -14.12 2.50 16.66
CA GLY A 37 -14.30 3.85 17.21
C GLY A 37 -13.31 4.21 18.32
N ALA A 38 -13.02 3.29 19.26
CA ALA A 38 -12.05 3.55 20.32
C ALA A 38 -10.63 3.76 19.78
N PHE A 39 -10.25 3.00 18.75
CA PHE A 39 -8.97 3.17 18.08
C PHE A 39 -8.91 4.52 17.34
N GLU A 40 -9.99 4.90 16.65
CA GLU A 40 -10.09 6.19 15.97
C GLU A 40 -9.93 7.37 16.93
N GLU A 41 -10.60 7.33 18.09
CA GLU A 41 -10.48 8.36 19.11
C GLU A 41 -9.04 8.48 19.64
N ALA A 42 -8.42 7.34 19.97
CA ALA A 42 -7.03 7.29 20.40
C ALA A 42 -6.08 7.87 19.33
N SER A 43 -6.30 7.55 18.05
CA SER A 43 -5.52 8.10 16.95
C SER A 43 -5.69 9.61 16.81
N ARG A 44 -6.92 10.13 16.81
CA ARG A 44 -7.18 11.58 16.71
C ARG A 44 -6.54 12.37 17.85
N GLY A 45 -6.43 11.79 19.05
CA GLY A 45 -5.79 12.40 20.21
C GLY A 45 -4.26 12.29 20.24
N THR A 46 -3.64 11.53 19.33
CA THR A 46 -2.20 11.26 19.35
C THR A 46 -1.42 12.23 18.47
N ARG A 47 -0.17 12.50 18.85
CA ARG A 47 0.84 13.22 18.06
C ARG A 47 2.16 12.44 18.11
N PHE A 48 2.98 12.60 17.08
CA PHE A 48 4.29 11.94 17.00
C PHE A 48 5.40 12.93 16.68
N ALA A 49 6.38 13.08 17.56
CA ALA A 49 7.64 13.73 17.21
C ALA A 49 8.43 12.90 16.18
N LYS A 50 9.43 13.52 15.53
CA LYS A 50 10.36 12.79 14.68
C LYS A 50 11.08 11.70 15.48
N GLY A 51 11.02 10.46 14.99
CA GLY A 51 11.55 9.26 15.64
C GLY A 51 10.59 8.58 16.63
N GLU A 52 9.45 9.21 16.93
CA GLU A 52 8.52 8.72 17.93
C GLU A 52 7.39 7.89 17.31
N GLY A 53 7.12 6.71 17.88
CA GLY A 53 6.10 5.82 17.36
C GLY A 53 6.38 5.38 15.91
N LEU A 54 5.41 4.69 15.32
CA LEU A 54 5.56 4.19 13.96
C LEU A 54 5.64 5.31 12.89
N PRO A 55 4.74 6.32 12.87
CA PRO A 55 4.83 7.40 11.89
C PRO A 55 6.10 8.24 12.04
N GLY A 56 6.47 8.58 13.28
CA GLY A 56 7.65 9.41 13.56
C GLY A 56 8.94 8.67 13.21
N LYS A 57 9.01 7.34 13.39
CA LYS A 57 10.16 6.55 12.98
C LYS A 57 10.34 6.53 11.46
N ALA A 58 9.28 6.34 10.69
CA ALA A 58 9.34 6.43 9.22
C ALA A 58 9.79 7.82 8.75
N TRP A 59 9.38 8.89 9.45
CA TRP A 59 9.89 10.24 9.22
C TRP A 59 11.38 10.38 9.56
N ALA A 60 11.83 9.82 10.68
CA ALA A 60 13.23 9.90 11.10
C ALA A 60 14.17 9.16 10.17
N GLU A 61 13.81 7.95 9.77
CA GLU A 61 14.64 7.05 8.97
C GLU A 61 14.53 7.30 7.46
N ALA A 62 13.55 8.11 7.04
CA ALA A 62 13.30 8.41 5.64
C ALA A 62 13.16 7.13 4.80
N ARG A 63 12.36 6.17 5.28
CA ARG A 63 12.04 4.92 4.58
C ARG A 63 10.70 4.35 5.06
N PRO A 64 10.06 3.45 4.29
CA PRO A 64 8.97 2.64 4.81
C PRO A 64 9.42 1.81 6.02
N VAL A 65 8.58 1.69 7.04
CA VAL A 65 8.87 0.89 8.24
C VAL A 65 7.72 -0.08 8.47
N VAL A 66 8.03 -1.38 8.55
CA VAL A 66 7.06 -2.43 8.87
C VAL A 66 7.13 -2.74 10.35
N LEU A 67 5.98 -2.90 10.98
CA LEU A 67 5.86 -3.33 12.35
C LEU A 67 5.08 -4.64 12.40
N LYS A 68 5.72 -5.69 12.90
CA LYS A 68 5.26 -7.09 12.84
C LYS A 68 4.50 -7.53 14.09
N GLY A 69 4.34 -6.62 15.05
CA GLY A 69 3.75 -6.84 16.35
C GLY A 69 3.84 -5.56 17.18
N PHE A 70 2.81 -5.28 17.98
CA PHE A 70 2.74 -4.06 18.78
C PHE A 70 3.27 -4.23 20.20
N ASP A 71 3.06 -5.39 20.81
CA ASP A 71 3.51 -5.71 22.17
C ASP A 71 5.04 -5.62 22.29
N GLY A 72 5.54 -4.90 23.30
CA GLY A 72 6.98 -4.68 23.52
C GLY A 72 7.68 -3.83 22.47
N SER A 73 6.94 -3.23 21.52
CA SER A 73 7.50 -2.34 20.49
C SER A 73 7.39 -0.86 20.87
N TYR A 74 7.92 0.03 20.03
CA TYR A 74 7.76 1.48 20.15
C TYR A 74 6.40 1.99 19.67
N PHE A 75 5.46 1.10 19.30
CA PHE A 75 4.12 1.49 18.88
C PHE A 75 3.39 2.20 20.01
N LYS A 76 2.67 3.28 19.66
CA LYS A 76 1.73 3.93 20.56
C LYS A 76 0.33 3.38 20.28
N ARG A 77 -0.51 3.35 21.32
CA ARG A 77 -1.90 2.86 21.28
C ARG A 77 -1.99 1.33 21.20
N THR A 78 -1.02 0.62 21.78
CA THR A 78 -0.92 -0.86 21.73
C THR A 78 -2.17 -1.55 22.27
N GLU A 79 -2.62 -1.20 23.47
CA GLU A 79 -3.78 -1.87 24.10
C GLU A 79 -5.05 -1.72 23.25
N VAL A 80 -5.38 -0.51 22.82
CA VAL A 80 -6.58 -0.27 22.00
C VAL A 80 -6.46 -0.86 20.59
N ALA A 81 -5.25 -0.94 20.02
CA ALA A 81 -5.03 -1.64 18.74
C ALA A 81 -5.27 -3.14 18.88
N LYS A 82 -4.81 -3.73 19.99
CA LYS A 82 -4.98 -5.14 20.31
C LYS A 82 -6.44 -5.50 20.57
N GLU A 83 -7.16 -4.68 21.32
CA GLU A 83 -8.61 -4.82 21.51
C GLU A 83 -9.38 -4.74 20.19
N ALA A 84 -8.85 -3.97 19.23
CA ALA A 84 -9.39 -3.84 17.88
C ALA A 84 -8.97 -4.97 16.92
N GLY A 85 -8.17 -5.95 17.37
CA GLY A 85 -7.70 -7.07 16.55
C GLY A 85 -6.60 -6.73 15.55
N LEU A 86 -5.94 -5.58 15.70
CA LEU A 86 -4.82 -5.16 14.85
C LEU A 86 -3.51 -5.75 15.39
N SER A 87 -2.64 -6.20 14.49
CA SER A 87 -1.42 -6.94 14.85
C SER A 87 -0.16 -6.46 14.12
N ALA A 88 -0.32 -5.87 12.94
CA ALA A 88 0.78 -5.41 12.11
C ALA A 88 0.46 -4.06 11.49
N ALA A 89 1.50 -3.35 11.07
CA ALA A 89 1.34 -2.08 10.38
C ALA A 89 2.53 -1.77 9.46
N VAL A 90 2.31 -0.89 8.49
CA VAL A 90 3.37 -0.26 7.71
C VAL A 90 3.17 1.25 7.69
N ALA A 91 4.23 1.99 7.99
CA ALA A 91 4.28 3.43 7.76
C ALA A 91 5.04 3.72 6.47
N VAL A 92 4.41 4.46 5.56
CA VAL A 92 4.93 4.85 4.26
C VAL A 92 5.08 6.37 4.24
N PRO A 93 6.31 6.90 4.33
CA PRO A 93 6.51 8.33 4.23
C PRO A 93 6.39 8.80 2.77
N VAL A 94 5.75 9.94 2.57
CA VAL A 94 5.64 10.61 1.27
C VAL A 94 6.51 11.85 1.30
N PHE A 95 7.56 11.85 0.49
CA PHE A 95 8.46 12.99 0.33
C PHE A 95 8.27 13.66 -1.02
N ASP A 96 8.43 14.97 -1.06
CA ASP A 96 8.66 15.75 -2.27
C ASP A 96 10.04 16.42 -2.15
N GLY A 97 11.02 15.90 -2.90
CA GLY A 97 12.43 16.17 -2.63
C GLY A 97 12.80 15.78 -1.18
N ASP A 98 13.33 16.74 -0.43
CA ASP A 98 13.71 16.54 0.98
C ASP A 98 12.57 16.84 1.98
N THR A 99 11.41 17.28 1.50
CA THR A 99 10.30 17.71 2.34
C THR A 99 9.33 16.56 2.58
N LEU A 100 9.12 16.17 3.85
CA LEU A 100 8.05 15.25 4.20
C LEU A 100 6.70 15.92 3.99
N LYS A 101 5.84 15.31 3.17
CA LYS A 101 4.46 15.76 2.90
C LYS A 101 3.48 15.13 3.87
N ALA A 102 3.61 13.83 4.10
CA ALA A 102 2.76 13.04 4.99
C ALA A 102 3.42 11.69 5.30
N VAL A 103 2.86 10.97 6.27
CA VAL A 103 3.08 9.53 6.47
C VAL A 103 1.72 8.84 6.40
N LEU A 104 1.57 7.92 5.46
CA LEU A 104 0.43 7.00 5.43
C LEU A 104 0.76 5.81 6.34
N VAL A 105 -0.07 5.53 7.33
CA VAL A 105 0.01 4.30 8.12
C VAL A 105 -1.14 3.39 7.75
N VAL A 106 -0.82 2.16 7.39
CA VAL A 106 -1.78 1.10 7.15
C VAL A 106 -1.63 0.09 8.28
N LEU A 107 -2.72 -0.24 8.97
CA LEU A 107 -2.75 -1.29 9.98
C LEU A 107 -3.57 -2.47 9.50
N CYS A 108 -3.07 -3.64 9.81
CA CYS A 108 -3.60 -4.91 9.38
C CYS A 108 -4.09 -5.71 10.58
N GLY A 109 -5.25 -6.33 10.40
CA GLY A 109 -5.76 -7.32 11.33
C GLY A 109 -5.23 -8.69 10.94
N ASP A 110 -4.83 -9.46 11.94
CA ASP A 110 -4.41 -10.85 11.77
C ASP A 110 -5.34 -11.77 12.57
N ASP A 111 -5.76 -12.86 11.93
CA ASP A 111 -6.14 -14.08 12.60
C ASP A 111 -5.10 -15.14 12.20
N ALA A 112 -4.93 -16.20 12.98
CA ALA A 112 -3.84 -17.17 12.81
C ALA A 112 -3.79 -17.87 11.44
N GLU A 113 -4.78 -17.64 10.58
CA GLU A 113 -4.93 -18.24 9.25
C GLU A 113 -4.78 -17.20 8.12
N ARG A 114 -4.65 -15.91 8.43
CA ARG A 114 -4.53 -14.84 7.41
C ARG A 114 -3.19 -14.86 6.70
N ILE A 115 -3.26 -14.77 5.36
CA ILE A 115 -2.08 -14.71 4.51
C ILE A 115 -2.07 -13.41 3.72
N GLY A 116 -1.11 -12.54 4.05
CA GLY A 116 -0.84 -11.32 3.30
C GLY A 116 0.61 -10.94 3.51
N ALA A 117 1.24 -10.35 2.49
CA ALA A 117 2.63 -9.93 2.61
C ALA A 117 2.80 -8.43 2.34
N ILE A 118 3.51 -7.78 3.25
CA ILE A 118 4.03 -6.42 3.09
C ILE A 118 5.53 -6.57 3.05
N GLU A 119 6.19 -6.13 1.99
CA GLU A 119 7.65 -6.22 1.87
C GLU A 119 8.23 -4.85 1.51
N VAL A 120 9.35 -4.51 2.15
CA VAL A 120 10.15 -3.33 1.85
C VAL A 120 11.49 -3.83 1.32
N TRP A 121 11.81 -3.43 0.10
CA TRP A 121 13.04 -3.82 -0.59
C TRP A 121 13.92 -2.59 -0.77
N THR A 122 15.23 -2.73 -0.59
CA THR A 122 16.20 -1.66 -0.85
C THR A 122 17.47 -2.21 -1.50
N ALA A 123 18.20 -1.34 -2.21
CA ALA A 123 19.42 -1.75 -2.88
C ALA A 123 20.55 -2.02 -1.88
N ASN A 124 21.20 -3.17 -2.01
CA ASN A 124 22.46 -3.45 -1.34
C ASN A 124 23.64 -2.81 -2.09
N ARG A 125 24.86 -3.02 -1.59
CA ARG A 125 26.09 -2.47 -2.18
C ARG A 125 26.42 -3.05 -3.56
N ASP A 126 25.89 -4.21 -3.91
CA ASP A 126 26.13 -4.91 -5.18
C ASP A 126 25.12 -4.52 -6.26
N GLY A 127 24.21 -3.58 -5.98
CA GLY A 127 23.20 -3.13 -6.92
C GLY A 127 22.04 -4.12 -7.11
N LEU A 128 21.77 -4.95 -6.11
CA LEU A 128 20.61 -5.85 -6.05
C LEU A 128 19.63 -5.37 -4.98
N LEU A 129 18.33 -5.52 -5.21
CA LEU A 129 17.35 -5.32 -4.15
C LEU A 129 17.39 -6.51 -3.18
N MET A 130 17.52 -6.20 -1.90
CA MET A 130 17.41 -7.13 -0.77
C MET A 130 16.21 -6.74 0.09
N LEU A 131 15.66 -7.71 0.81
CA LEU A 131 14.60 -7.45 1.78
C LEU A 131 15.17 -6.61 2.93
N ASP A 132 14.64 -5.41 3.10
CA ASP A 132 14.97 -4.51 4.21
C ASP A 132 14.05 -4.79 5.41
N ASP A 133 12.76 -4.98 5.13
CA ASP A 133 11.75 -5.33 6.14
C ASP A 133 10.55 -6.05 5.52
N GLY A 134 9.75 -6.72 6.34
CA GLY A 134 8.53 -7.36 5.84
C GLY A 134 7.71 -8.10 6.88
N TYR A 135 6.43 -8.26 6.57
CA TYR A 135 5.42 -9.02 7.31
C TYR A 135 4.75 -10.00 6.35
N TYR A 136 4.42 -11.20 6.82
CA TYR A 136 4.01 -12.33 5.97
C TYR A 136 2.78 -13.10 6.47
N GLY A 137 2.15 -12.66 7.57
CA GLY A 137 1.09 -13.41 8.24
C GLY A 137 1.52 -14.86 8.51
N ALA A 138 0.64 -15.81 8.19
CA ALA A 138 0.91 -17.25 8.33
C ALA A 138 1.85 -17.86 7.25
N ALA A 139 2.36 -17.08 6.28
CA ALA A 139 3.16 -17.61 5.17
C ALA A 139 4.67 -17.75 5.49
N GLU A 140 5.02 -18.63 6.44
CA GLU A 140 6.41 -18.81 6.91
C GLU A 140 7.39 -19.24 5.82
N GLU A 141 7.03 -20.21 4.96
CA GLU A 141 7.91 -20.65 3.86
C GLU A 141 8.21 -19.49 2.90
N PHE A 142 7.19 -18.70 2.58
CA PHE A 142 7.35 -17.53 1.73
C PHE A 142 8.21 -16.46 2.42
N ALA A 143 8.02 -16.21 3.71
CA ALA A 143 8.86 -15.30 4.49
C ALA A 143 10.35 -15.69 4.43
N PHE A 144 10.64 -16.99 4.67
CA PHE A 144 12.01 -17.51 4.62
C PHE A 144 12.65 -17.33 3.25
N VAL A 145 11.94 -17.69 2.17
CA VAL A 145 12.45 -17.54 0.80
C VAL A 145 12.67 -16.06 0.45
N SER A 146 11.79 -15.17 0.91
CA SER A 146 11.88 -13.73 0.66
C SER A 146 13.12 -13.11 1.27
N GLN A 147 13.48 -13.49 2.51
CA GLN A 147 14.69 -13.02 3.19
C GLN A 147 15.98 -13.42 2.47
N HIS A 148 15.96 -14.53 1.74
CA HIS A 148 17.13 -15.07 1.03
C HIS A 148 17.10 -14.80 -0.48
N THR A 149 16.14 -14.01 -0.96
CA THR A 149 16.03 -13.65 -2.38
C THR A 149 16.60 -12.27 -2.62
N CYS A 150 17.38 -12.13 -3.70
CA CYS A 150 17.79 -10.84 -4.24
C CYS A 150 17.12 -10.61 -5.60
N PHE A 151 16.79 -9.36 -5.91
CA PHE A 151 16.22 -8.99 -7.21
C PHE A 151 17.15 -8.04 -7.96
N PRO A 152 17.72 -8.48 -9.10
CA PRO A 152 18.29 -7.59 -10.09
C PRO A 152 17.27 -6.56 -10.58
N ARG A 153 17.77 -5.38 -10.98
CA ARG A 153 16.94 -4.36 -11.62
C ARG A 153 16.22 -4.94 -12.85
N GLY A 154 14.90 -4.80 -12.88
CA GLY A 154 14.02 -5.30 -13.93
C GLY A 154 13.49 -6.73 -13.73
N GLN A 155 13.95 -7.46 -12.70
CA GLN A 155 13.53 -8.84 -12.47
C GLN A 155 12.50 -8.95 -11.33
N GLY A 156 11.44 -9.71 -11.56
CA GLY A 156 10.34 -9.88 -10.61
C GLY A 156 9.58 -8.58 -10.34
N LEU A 157 8.64 -8.62 -9.39
CA LEU A 157 7.88 -7.41 -9.03
C LEU A 157 8.77 -6.30 -8.45
N PRO A 158 9.61 -6.54 -7.42
CA PRO A 158 10.41 -5.46 -6.83
C PRO A 158 11.43 -4.88 -7.83
N GLY A 159 12.15 -5.74 -8.56
CA GLY A 159 13.12 -5.30 -9.56
C GLY A 159 12.45 -4.59 -10.74
N GLY A 160 11.26 -5.03 -11.16
CA GLY A 160 10.47 -4.37 -12.20
C GLY A 160 10.09 -2.94 -11.81
N VAL A 161 9.57 -2.74 -10.60
CA VAL A 161 9.24 -1.42 -10.06
C VAL A 161 10.48 -0.53 -10.04
N TRP A 162 11.61 -1.07 -9.59
CA TRP A 162 12.87 -0.32 -9.55
C TRP A 162 13.37 0.07 -10.94
N ALA A 163 13.20 -0.80 -11.95
CA ALA A 163 13.58 -0.50 -13.32
C ALA A 163 12.71 0.58 -13.96
N ALA A 164 11.38 0.45 -13.82
CA ALA A 164 10.40 1.34 -14.40
C ALA A 164 10.29 2.70 -13.68
N ASP A 165 10.74 2.75 -12.42
CA ASP A 165 10.53 3.90 -11.53
C ASP A 165 9.05 4.31 -11.45
N ALA A 166 8.17 3.30 -11.51
CA ALA A 166 6.72 3.43 -11.56
C ALA A 166 6.05 2.26 -10.84
N PRO A 167 4.82 2.44 -10.31
CA PRO A 167 4.08 1.33 -9.72
C PRO A 167 3.79 0.24 -10.76
N ILE A 168 3.87 -1.02 -10.33
CA ILE A 168 3.57 -2.18 -11.17
C ILE A 168 2.55 -3.05 -10.44
N LEU A 169 1.48 -3.39 -11.14
CA LEU A 169 0.49 -4.34 -10.68
C LEU A 169 0.71 -5.69 -11.37
N MET A 170 1.10 -6.68 -10.58
CA MET A 170 1.37 -8.03 -11.05
C MET A 170 0.21 -8.95 -10.72
N ARG A 171 -0.29 -9.62 -11.75
CA ARG A 171 -1.31 -10.66 -11.65
C ARG A 171 -0.58 -12.00 -11.76
N ASP A 172 -1.04 -12.97 -10.99
CA ASP A 172 -0.57 -14.36 -11.00
C ASP A 172 0.85 -14.57 -10.45
N LEU A 173 1.09 -14.12 -9.22
CA LEU A 173 2.38 -14.28 -8.52
C LEU A 173 2.84 -15.76 -8.41
N GLY A 174 1.90 -16.71 -8.41
CA GLY A 174 2.17 -18.14 -8.28
C GLY A 174 2.37 -18.93 -9.58
N SER A 175 2.10 -18.35 -10.77
CA SER A 175 2.01 -19.14 -12.03
C SER A 175 3.14 -18.89 -13.03
N GLY A 176 3.99 -17.87 -12.82
CA GLY A 176 5.04 -17.54 -13.79
C GLY A 176 6.34 -18.32 -13.60
N TYR A 177 6.77 -19.03 -14.64
CA TYR A 177 8.06 -19.74 -14.71
C TYR A 177 9.32 -18.83 -14.55
N LYS A 178 9.16 -17.49 -14.60
CA LYS A 178 10.26 -16.51 -14.48
C LYS A 178 10.39 -15.90 -13.08
N PHE A 179 9.71 -16.43 -12.07
CA PHE A 179 9.73 -15.92 -10.71
C PHE A 179 10.57 -16.80 -9.78
N VAL A 180 11.61 -16.20 -9.20
CA VAL A 180 12.49 -16.85 -8.20
C VAL A 180 11.69 -17.46 -7.03
N ARG A 181 10.54 -16.87 -6.71
CA ARG A 181 9.70 -17.26 -5.55
C ARG A 181 8.31 -17.80 -5.93
N ALA A 182 8.01 -18.08 -7.20
CA ALA A 182 6.65 -18.45 -7.62
C ALA A 182 6.12 -19.71 -6.90
N SER A 183 6.97 -20.72 -6.67
CA SER A 183 6.53 -21.94 -5.99
C SER A 183 6.10 -21.67 -4.54
N ALA A 184 6.90 -20.95 -3.76
CA ALA A 184 6.56 -20.58 -2.39
C ALA A 184 5.33 -19.64 -2.34
N ALA A 185 5.23 -18.70 -3.29
CA ALA A 185 4.07 -17.82 -3.42
C ALA A 185 2.79 -18.61 -3.72
N GLY A 186 2.85 -19.58 -4.63
CA GLY A 186 1.73 -20.45 -4.99
C GLY A 186 1.28 -21.33 -3.82
N LYS A 187 2.21 -21.91 -3.05
CA LYS A 187 1.89 -22.68 -1.83
C LYS A 187 1.22 -21.82 -0.75
N ALA A 188 1.67 -20.56 -0.61
CA ALA A 188 1.06 -19.59 0.28
C ALA A 188 -0.27 -19.01 -0.27
N GLY A 189 -0.71 -19.43 -1.47
CA GLY A 189 -1.95 -18.93 -2.07
C GLY A 189 -1.89 -17.46 -2.51
N LEU A 190 -0.69 -16.88 -2.69
CA LEU A 190 -0.53 -15.51 -3.18
C LEU A 190 -0.94 -15.42 -4.66
N THR A 191 -1.84 -14.49 -4.96
CA THR A 191 -2.48 -14.38 -6.27
C THR A 191 -2.00 -13.15 -7.04
N SER A 192 -1.94 -12.00 -6.39
CA SER A 192 -1.63 -10.73 -7.01
C SER A 192 -0.84 -9.84 -6.08
N GLY A 193 -0.13 -8.87 -6.63
CA GLY A 193 0.61 -7.92 -5.82
C GLY A 193 0.79 -6.61 -6.55
N ILE A 194 0.81 -5.53 -5.79
CA ILE A 194 1.20 -4.21 -6.27
C ILE A 194 2.54 -3.84 -5.66
N GLY A 195 3.45 -3.38 -6.51
CA GLY A 195 4.71 -2.81 -6.10
C GLY A 195 4.74 -1.33 -6.44
N LEU A 196 5.32 -0.52 -5.56
CA LEU A 196 5.41 0.92 -5.74
C LEU A 196 6.78 1.45 -5.29
N PRO A 197 7.34 2.42 -6.03
CA PRO A 197 8.56 3.10 -5.60
C PRO A 197 8.23 4.06 -4.47
N VAL A 198 8.93 3.93 -3.35
CA VAL A 198 8.91 4.91 -2.26
C VAL A 198 10.17 5.74 -2.37
N ARG A 199 10.02 6.95 -2.91
CA ARG A 199 11.14 7.88 -3.08
C ARG A 199 11.37 8.64 -1.79
N VAL A 200 12.63 8.69 -1.40
CA VAL A 200 13.08 9.26 -0.14
C VAL A 200 14.28 10.17 -0.38
N PRO A 201 14.55 11.12 0.54
CA PRO A 201 15.74 11.96 0.50
C PRO A 201 17.02 11.13 0.34
N GLY A 202 17.98 11.64 -0.43
CA GLY A 202 19.27 10.96 -0.66
C GLY A 202 19.28 9.92 -1.78
N GLY A 203 18.14 9.61 -2.40
CA GLY A 203 18.09 8.84 -3.66
C GLY A 203 18.25 7.33 -3.52
N THR A 204 18.36 6.80 -2.30
CA THR A 204 18.29 5.34 -2.05
C THR A 204 16.95 4.79 -2.54
N PRO A 205 16.94 3.75 -3.38
CA PRO A 205 15.69 3.17 -3.86
C PRO A 205 15.03 2.33 -2.75
N TYR A 206 13.77 2.63 -2.46
CA TYR A 206 12.89 1.73 -1.71
C TYR A 206 11.73 1.29 -2.60
N VAL A 207 11.42 0.00 -2.55
CA VAL A 207 10.23 -0.57 -3.19
C VAL A 207 9.38 -1.21 -2.11
N LEU A 208 8.13 -0.73 -1.98
CA LEU A 208 7.12 -1.37 -1.16
C LEU A 208 6.32 -2.31 -2.05
N THR A 209 6.08 -3.54 -1.59
CA THR A 209 5.14 -4.46 -2.23
C THR A 209 4.07 -4.91 -1.27
N LEU A 210 2.83 -4.92 -1.74
CA LEU A 210 1.66 -5.43 -1.04
C LEU A 210 1.13 -6.61 -1.84
N LEU A 211 1.17 -7.82 -1.26
CA LEU A 211 0.77 -9.06 -1.92
C LEU A 211 -0.51 -9.65 -1.29
N SER A 212 -1.52 -9.89 -2.13
CA SER A 212 -2.80 -10.49 -1.74
C SER A 212 -2.76 -12.01 -1.88
N ALA A 213 -3.39 -12.72 -0.94
CA ALA A 213 -3.67 -14.15 -1.04
C ALA A 213 -5.15 -14.44 -1.32
N LEU A 214 -5.44 -15.65 -1.78
CA LEU A 214 -6.79 -16.16 -1.89
C LEU A 214 -7.44 -16.21 -0.48
N GLY A 215 -8.66 -15.69 -0.35
CA GLY A 215 -9.40 -15.64 0.91
C GLY A 215 -9.03 -14.47 1.83
N THR A 216 -7.89 -13.83 1.63
CA THR A 216 -7.41 -12.70 2.46
C THR A 216 -6.82 -11.59 1.58
N PRO A 217 -7.65 -10.96 0.73
CA PRO A 217 -7.17 -9.90 -0.15
C PRO A 217 -6.64 -8.73 0.67
N ILE A 218 -5.49 -8.16 0.28
CA ILE A 218 -5.01 -6.90 0.88
C ILE A 218 -6.00 -5.77 0.64
N ALA A 219 -6.51 -5.71 -0.58
CA ALA A 219 -7.61 -4.86 -0.99
C ALA A 219 -8.34 -5.55 -2.14
N ARG A 220 -9.60 -5.16 -2.37
CA ARG A 220 -10.48 -5.77 -3.37
C ARG A 220 -10.39 -5.11 -4.74
N ARG A 221 -9.67 -3.99 -4.82
CA ARG A 221 -9.41 -3.23 -6.04
C ARG A 221 -8.12 -2.46 -5.90
N PHE A 222 -7.33 -2.44 -6.97
CA PHE A 222 -6.17 -1.57 -7.13
C PHE A 222 -6.25 -0.80 -8.43
N GLU A 223 -5.82 0.45 -8.39
CA GLU A 223 -5.69 1.32 -9.56
C GLU A 223 -4.33 2.01 -9.53
N VAL A 224 -3.72 2.13 -10.71
CA VAL A 224 -2.49 2.88 -10.92
C VAL A 224 -2.79 4.00 -11.90
N TRP A 225 -2.62 5.23 -11.43
CA TRP A 225 -2.87 6.44 -12.20
C TRP A 225 -1.55 7.15 -12.49
N ALA A 226 -1.28 7.45 -13.76
CA ALA A 226 -0.18 8.32 -14.15
C ALA A 226 -0.62 9.78 -14.11
N VAL A 227 0.10 10.60 -13.34
CA VAL A 227 -0.15 12.03 -13.25
C VAL A 227 0.41 12.72 -14.49
N LYS A 228 -0.41 13.58 -15.09
CA LYS A 228 -0.09 14.39 -16.26
C LYS A 228 -0.02 15.86 -15.85
N ARG A 229 0.64 16.67 -16.69
CA ARG A 229 0.69 18.13 -16.50
C ARG A 229 -0.73 18.71 -16.47
N GLY A 230 -0.91 19.79 -15.71
CA GLY A 230 -2.19 20.51 -15.61
C GLY A 230 -3.21 19.91 -14.63
N GLY A 231 -2.76 19.16 -13.62
CA GLY A 231 -3.63 18.66 -12.54
C GLY A 231 -4.57 17.55 -13.01
N LYS A 232 -4.11 16.70 -13.93
CA LYS A 232 -4.87 15.56 -14.47
C LYS A 232 -4.13 14.26 -14.18
N ALA A 233 -4.87 13.16 -14.07
CA ALA A 233 -4.30 11.82 -14.08
C ALA A 233 -5.05 10.92 -15.03
N VAL A 234 -4.38 9.86 -15.50
CA VAL A 234 -4.92 8.87 -16.41
C VAL A 234 -4.70 7.50 -15.80
N LEU A 235 -5.74 6.66 -15.75
CA LEU A 235 -5.63 5.28 -15.28
C LEU A 235 -4.78 4.50 -16.29
N ILE A 236 -3.66 3.92 -15.84
CA ILE A 236 -2.73 3.17 -16.70
C ILE A 236 -2.76 1.67 -16.45
N ASP A 237 -3.18 1.24 -15.27
CA ASP A 237 -3.46 -0.16 -14.97
C ASP A 237 -4.44 -0.25 -13.78
N GLY A 238 -5.14 -1.36 -13.66
CA GLY A 238 -5.99 -1.63 -12.50
C GLY A 238 -6.56 -3.04 -12.50
N VAL A 239 -6.85 -3.54 -11.31
CA VAL A 239 -7.54 -4.82 -11.11
C VAL A 239 -8.61 -4.66 -10.05
N CYS A 240 -9.70 -5.36 -10.26
CA CYS A 240 -10.85 -5.42 -9.38
C CYS A 240 -11.22 -6.89 -9.24
N GLU A 241 -11.43 -7.34 -8.00
CA GLU A 241 -11.85 -8.70 -7.71
C GLU A 241 -13.15 -9.07 -8.44
N ARG A 242 -14.06 -8.09 -8.62
CA ARG A 242 -15.37 -8.29 -9.24
C ARG A 242 -15.35 -8.16 -10.77
N GLU A 243 -14.57 -7.21 -11.28
CA GLU A 243 -14.60 -6.79 -12.69
C GLU A 243 -13.37 -7.28 -13.47
N GLY A 244 -12.37 -7.85 -12.81
CA GLY A 244 -11.09 -8.21 -13.42
C GLY A 244 -10.26 -6.97 -13.75
N ALA A 245 -9.67 -6.90 -14.94
CA ALA A 245 -8.86 -5.76 -15.35
C ALA A 245 -9.73 -4.53 -15.61
N LEU A 246 -9.47 -3.44 -14.88
CA LEU A 246 -10.30 -2.23 -14.89
C LEU A 246 -10.14 -1.38 -16.12
N TRP A 247 -8.90 -1.29 -16.59
CA TRP A 247 -8.61 -0.70 -17.87
C TRP A 247 -7.31 -1.32 -18.39
N ARG A 248 -7.38 -1.77 -19.63
CA ARG A 248 -6.24 -2.13 -20.47
C ARG A 248 -6.63 -1.74 -21.89
N ASP A 249 -5.72 -1.09 -22.60
CA ASP A 249 -5.74 -1.09 -24.05
C ASP A 249 -5.33 -2.50 -24.50
N ASP A 250 -6.33 -3.29 -24.88
CA ASP A 250 -6.19 -4.64 -25.41
C ASP A 250 -5.93 -4.65 -26.93
N GLY A 251 -5.76 -3.47 -27.55
CA GLY A 251 -5.47 -3.33 -28.97
C GLY A 251 -6.64 -3.70 -29.87
N ASP A 252 -7.84 -3.87 -29.31
CA ASP A 252 -9.07 -4.24 -30.04
C ASP A 252 -9.76 -3.02 -30.70
N GLY A 253 -9.29 -1.82 -30.39
CA GLY A 253 -9.81 -0.55 -30.91
C GLY A 253 -11.10 -0.06 -30.26
N THR A 254 -11.66 -0.78 -29.26
CA THR A 254 -12.93 -0.44 -28.59
C THR A 254 -12.72 0.38 -27.32
N ARG A 255 -11.57 0.25 -26.65
CA ARG A 255 -11.18 1.05 -25.46
C ARG A 255 -10.27 2.21 -25.83
N ALA A 256 -10.76 3.14 -26.65
CA ALA A 256 -9.94 4.21 -27.23
C ALA A 256 -9.37 5.23 -26.21
N GLU A 257 -10.00 5.43 -25.05
CA GLU A 257 -9.51 6.36 -24.02
C GLU A 257 -9.50 5.77 -22.62
N ALA A 258 -8.36 5.92 -21.94
CA ALA A 258 -8.23 5.61 -20.52
C ALA A 258 -9.06 6.56 -19.63
N PRO A 259 -9.65 6.05 -18.53
CA PRO A 259 -10.28 6.90 -17.51
C PRO A 259 -9.36 8.02 -17.05
N LYS A 260 -9.93 9.21 -16.85
CA LYS A 260 -9.21 10.43 -16.47
C LYS A 260 -9.75 10.96 -15.14
N ALA A 261 -8.85 11.45 -14.31
CA ALA A 261 -9.17 12.18 -13.09
C ALA A 261 -8.64 13.63 -13.21
N GLU A 262 -9.35 14.56 -12.59
CA GLU A 262 -8.94 15.97 -12.50
C GLU A 262 -8.84 16.37 -11.03
N ALA A 263 -7.92 17.28 -10.72
CA ALA A 263 -7.73 17.79 -9.37
C ALA A 263 -9.08 18.23 -8.75
N TRP A 264 -9.27 17.84 -7.49
CA TRP A 264 -10.46 18.10 -6.67
C TRP A 264 -11.76 17.39 -7.10
N LYS A 265 -11.74 16.56 -8.16
CA LYS A 265 -12.92 15.80 -8.62
C LYS A 265 -12.82 14.33 -8.23
N GLY A 266 -13.67 13.92 -7.28
CA GLY A 266 -13.69 12.55 -6.76
C GLY A 266 -12.43 12.21 -5.94
N PRO A 267 -12.31 10.98 -5.41
CA PRO A 267 -11.26 10.60 -4.47
C PRO A 267 -9.84 10.70 -5.06
N VAL A 268 -9.63 10.21 -6.29
CA VAL A 268 -8.34 10.37 -7.00
C VAL A 268 -8.04 11.85 -7.28
N GLY A 269 -9.07 12.64 -7.60
CA GLY A 269 -8.93 14.08 -7.75
C GLY A 269 -8.53 14.79 -6.45
N GLN A 270 -9.00 14.34 -5.29
CA GLN A 270 -8.56 14.88 -4.00
C GLN A 270 -7.08 14.62 -3.74
N VAL A 271 -6.55 13.45 -4.14
CA VAL A 271 -5.10 13.17 -4.07
C VAL A 271 -4.34 14.16 -4.97
N LEU A 272 -4.79 14.35 -6.22
CA LEU A 272 -4.20 15.31 -7.16
C LEU A 272 -4.21 16.75 -6.63
N GLY A 273 -5.32 17.16 -6.01
CA GLY A 273 -5.51 18.53 -5.53
C GLY A 273 -4.68 18.83 -4.28
N THR A 274 -4.70 17.92 -3.31
CA THR A 274 -4.01 18.10 -2.02
C THR A 274 -2.51 17.84 -2.12
N GLY A 275 -2.09 16.93 -3.02
CA GLY A 275 -0.73 16.42 -3.03
C GLY A 275 -0.43 15.45 -1.88
N LEU A 276 -1.43 15.04 -1.11
CA LEU A 276 -1.28 14.21 0.09
C LEU A 276 -1.95 12.85 -0.12
N PRO A 277 -1.59 11.83 0.68
CA PRO A 277 -2.42 10.65 0.80
C PRO A 277 -3.85 11.04 1.20
N VAL A 278 -4.83 10.39 0.59
CA VAL A 278 -6.25 10.59 0.91
C VAL A 278 -6.82 9.27 1.38
N VAL A 279 -7.52 9.30 2.50
CA VAL A 279 -8.32 8.18 3.01
C VAL A 279 -9.76 8.67 3.13
N GLN A 280 -10.70 7.91 2.56
CA GLN A 280 -12.11 8.25 2.55
C GLN A 280 -12.96 7.00 2.82
N ARG A 281 -13.98 7.16 3.66
CA ARG A 281 -15.05 6.18 3.83
C ARG A 281 -16.38 6.70 3.29
N GLY A 282 -17.19 5.80 2.74
CA GLY A 282 -18.54 6.05 2.26
C GLY A 282 -18.64 6.11 0.73
N ALA A 283 -19.83 5.84 0.20
CA ALA A 283 -20.07 5.61 -1.23
C ALA A 283 -19.86 6.83 -2.15
N GLY A 284 -19.66 8.04 -1.60
CA GLY A 284 -19.54 9.27 -2.38
C GLY A 284 -18.34 9.26 -3.33
N GLY A 285 -18.58 9.05 -4.62
CA GLY A 285 -17.54 9.02 -5.65
C GLY A 285 -16.67 7.75 -5.66
N LEU A 286 -17.04 6.72 -4.90
CA LEU A 286 -16.41 5.40 -4.98
C LEU A 286 -17.12 4.51 -6.01
N PRO A 287 -16.41 3.56 -6.65
CA PRO A 287 -17.06 2.52 -7.45
C PRO A 287 -18.08 1.74 -6.61
N ALA A 288 -19.15 1.27 -7.26
CA ALA A 288 -20.24 0.59 -6.57
C ALA A 288 -19.73 -0.66 -5.82
N GLY A 289 -20.13 -0.81 -4.56
CA GLY A 289 -19.77 -1.96 -3.73
C GLY A 289 -18.46 -1.84 -2.95
N TYR A 290 -17.81 -0.67 -2.98
CA TYR A 290 -16.63 -0.36 -2.15
C TYR A 290 -17.00 0.65 -1.06
N GLY A 291 -16.54 0.39 0.16
CA GLY A 291 -16.85 1.18 1.35
C GLY A 291 -15.76 2.19 1.70
N ALA A 292 -14.52 1.92 1.30
CA ALA A 292 -13.38 2.79 1.59
C ALA A 292 -12.40 2.91 0.42
N PHE A 293 -11.63 4.00 0.45
CA PHE A 293 -10.58 4.34 -0.51
C PHE A 293 -9.35 4.83 0.22
N VAL A 294 -8.21 4.36 -0.26
CA VAL A 294 -6.90 4.93 0.07
C VAL A 294 -6.20 5.28 -1.24
N GLY A 295 -5.79 6.53 -1.38
CA GLY A 295 -4.99 7.01 -2.50
C GLY A 295 -3.64 7.50 -2.02
N LEU A 296 -2.56 6.87 -2.48
CA LEU A 296 -1.18 7.18 -2.12
C LEU A 296 -0.46 7.84 -3.32
N PRO A 297 -0.07 9.12 -3.23
CA PRO A 297 0.74 9.76 -4.27
C PRO A 297 2.21 9.32 -4.16
N SER A 298 2.87 9.24 -5.32
CA SER A 298 4.33 9.07 -5.44
C SER A 298 4.92 10.26 -6.20
N TYR A 299 6.01 10.82 -5.68
CA TYR A 299 6.66 12.04 -6.18
C TYR A 299 8.03 11.73 -6.75
N GLY A 300 8.37 12.28 -7.91
CA GLY A 300 9.69 12.15 -8.53
C GLY A 300 10.04 13.40 -9.33
N GLY A 301 11.30 13.84 -9.28
CA GLY A 301 11.75 15.04 -9.98
C GLY A 301 11.05 16.33 -9.54
N GLY A 302 10.62 16.42 -8.27
CA GLY A 302 9.94 17.60 -7.71
C GLY A 302 8.45 17.73 -8.08
N ALA A 303 7.83 16.66 -8.58
CA ALA A 303 6.42 16.64 -8.92
C ALA A 303 5.79 15.27 -8.62
N MET A 304 4.48 15.25 -8.41
CA MET A 304 3.73 14.00 -8.34
C MET A 304 3.77 13.29 -9.70
N THR A 305 4.12 12.00 -9.69
CA THR A 305 4.26 11.17 -10.90
C THR A 305 3.13 10.15 -11.04
N HIS A 306 2.70 9.55 -9.92
CA HIS A 306 1.70 8.49 -9.90
C HIS A 306 0.82 8.60 -8.66
N ILE A 307 -0.37 8.01 -8.76
CA ILE A 307 -1.23 7.72 -7.62
C ILE A 307 -1.53 6.23 -7.67
N VAL A 308 -1.26 5.53 -6.57
CA VAL A 308 -1.75 4.17 -6.35
C VAL A 308 -2.97 4.26 -5.46
N ALA A 309 -4.09 3.74 -5.92
CA ALA A 309 -5.31 3.67 -5.14
C ALA A 309 -5.71 2.23 -4.86
N TRP A 310 -6.22 1.98 -3.66
CA TRP A 310 -6.85 0.72 -3.32
C TRP A 310 -8.15 0.92 -2.57
N TYR A 311 -9.05 -0.06 -2.73
CA TYR A 311 -10.41 0.01 -2.23
C TYR A 311 -10.75 -1.24 -1.43
N ILE A 312 -11.46 -1.01 -0.32
CA ILE A 312 -11.87 -2.01 0.66
C ILE A 312 -13.39 -2.08 0.68
#